data_AF-A0A7W9ZHJ2-F1
#
_entry.id   AF-A0A7W9ZHJ2-F1
#
_cell.length_a   1.000
_cell.length_b   1.000
_cell.length_c   1.000
_cell.angle_alpha   90.00
_cell.angle_beta   90.00
_cell.angle_gamma   90.00
#
_symmetry.space_group_name_H-M   'P 1'
#
loop_
_entity.id
_entity.type
_entity.pdbx_description
1 polymer ?
#
loop_
_entity_poly.entity_id
_entity_poly.type
_entity_poly.pdbx_seq_one_letter_code
_entity_poly.pdbx_strand_id
1 'polypeptide(L)'
;MTGGRRALAALLLVPVLVSALVSVSGPLRAADAPVLVIDPLAVARALTRSCSAPFDLMVQPLLDYCDTWDGRNDDPELIAEARATLIRLGLTDAALFDGLEISWCPLQRVNGMAPRANRVLLNPSYKSRPVDLVALLGHEMVHIRQYRDWGEEQFRCRYGREIAGGHGMQRANPIEREAYEEEDGIRAHLRLELARPLTAAENGASARCRSGEGSCFLPSARPVGSACGCPSEIGLSPGTVY
;
A
#
# COMPACT_ATOMS: atom_id res chain seq x y z
N MET A 1 -80.05 -28.82 10.54
CA MET A 1 -79.77 -28.78 12.00
C MET A 1 -78.69 -29.81 12.32
N THR A 2 -77.44 -29.40 12.44
CA THR A 2 -76.40 -30.16 13.17
C THR A 2 -75.23 -29.21 13.41
N GLY A 3 -74.96 -28.95 14.69
CA GLY A 3 -74.04 -27.92 15.17
C GLY A 3 -72.59 -28.39 15.20
N GLY A 4 -71.69 -27.54 14.68
CA GLY A 4 -70.24 -27.68 14.81
C GLY A 4 -69.72 -26.85 15.99
N ARG A 5 -69.16 -27.54 16.99
CA ARG A 5 -68.48 -26.94 18.16
C ARG A 5 -67.19 -26.23 17.72
N ARG A 6 -67.02 -24.96 18.12
CA ARG A 6 -65.76 -24.22 18.00
C ARG A 6 -64.94 -24.43 19.28
N ALA A 7 -63.73 -24.98 19.14
CA ALA A 7 -62.73 -25.01 20.20
C ALA A 7 -61.90 -23.72 20.13
N LEU A 8 -61.86 -22.97 21.25
CA LEU A 8 -61.00 -21.80 21.44
C LEU A 8 -59.62 -22.29 21.90
N ALA A 9 -58.60 -22.11 21.04
CA ALA A 9 -57.21 -22.32 21.41
C ALA A 9 -56.67 -21.03 22.06
N ALA A 10 -56.28 -21.12 23.33
CA ALA A 10 -55.62 -20.05 24.06
C ALA A 10 -54.15 -19.95 23.60
N LEU A 11 -53.77 -18.83 22.99
CA LEU A 11 -52.40 -18.50 22.64
C LEU A 11 -51.67 -17.97 23.88
N LEU A 12 -50.74 -18.74 24.44
CA LEU A 12 -49.81 -18.29 25.47
C LEU A 12 -48.64 -17.56 24.81
N LEU A 13 -48.56 -16.24 24.97
CA LEU A 13 -47.42 -15.41 24.60
C LEU A 13 -46.31 -15.57 25.65
N VAL A 14 -45.22 -16.25 25.28
CA VAL A 14 -43.99 -16.32 26.07
C VAL A 14 -43.12 -15.10 25.69
N PRO A 15 -42.72 -14.24 26.64
CA PRO A 15 -41.80 -13.14 26.35
C PRO A 15 -40.40 -13.70 26.12
N VAL A 16 -39.92 -13.62 24.88
CA VAL A 16 -38.52 -13.88 24.53
C VAL A 16 -37.69 -12.69 25.01
N LEU A 17 -37.00 -12.84 26.14
CA LEU A 17 -35.97 -11.92 26.59
C LEU A 17 -34.80 -12.00 25.59
N VAL A 18 -34.72 -11.01 24.70
CA VAL A 18 -33.57 -10.80 23.82
C VAL A 18 -32.47 -10.16 24.66
N SER A 19 -31.57 -10.97 25.20
CA SER A 19 -30.31 -10.49 25.78
C SER A 19 -29.44 -9.92 24.66
N ALA A 20 -29.43 -8.60 24.52
CA ALA A 20 -28.48 -7.90 23.67
C ALA A 20 -27.07 -8.03 24.28
N LEU A 21 -26.28 -8.96 23.76
CA LEU A 21 -24.83 -8.98 23.98
C LEU A 21 -24.25 -7.75 23.29
N VAL A 22 -23.95 -6.71 24.07
CA VAL A 22 -23.13 -5.58 23.62
C VAL A 22 -21.69 -6.08 23.57
N SER A 23 -21.27 -6.57 22.40
CA SER A 23 -19.86 -6.81 22.13
C SER A 23 -19.13 -5.46 22.11
N VAL A 24 -18.33 -5.19 23.13
CA VAL A 24 -17.43 -4.04 23.15
C VAL A 24 -16.27 -4.38 22.21
N SER A 25 -16.42 -4.03 20.94
CA SER A 25 -15.34 -4.11 19.96
C SER A 25 -14.31 -3.03 20.28
N GLY A 26 -13.22 -3.40 20.95
CA GLY A 26 -12.06 -2.52 21.08
C GLY A 26 -11.38 -2.29 19.72
N PRO A 27 -10.53 -1.25 19.60
CA PRO A 27 -9.81 -0.97 18.37
C PRO A 27 -8.89 -2.15 18.01
N LEU A 28 -8.95 -2.59 16.75
CA LEU A 28 -8.12 -3.68 16.22
C LEU A 28 -6.65 -3.27 16.22
N ARG A 29 -5.76 -4.12 16.76
CA ARG A 29 -4.32 -3.85 16.76
C ARG A 29 -3.67 -4.45 15.53
N ALA A 30 -2.52 -3.90 15.13
CA ALA A 30 -1.72 -4.45 14.03
C ALA A 30 -1.25 -5.89 14.26
N ALA A 31 -1.11 -6.31 15.52
CA ALA A 31 -0.76 -7.68 15.90
C ALA A 31 -1.89 -8.70 15.63
N ASP A 32 -3.12 -8.22 15.45
CA ASP A 32 -4.30 -9.05 15.20
C ASP A 32 -4.54 -9.30 13.71
N ALA A 33 -3.66 -8.78 12.85
CA ALA A 33 -3.79 -8.93 11.40
C ALA A 33 -3.79 -10.40 10.99
N PRO A 34 -4.71 -10.82 10.09
CA PRO A 34 -4.79 -12.20 9.67
C PRO A 34 -3.47 -12.60 8.99
N VAL A 35 -2.88 -13.68 9.49
CA VAL A 35 -1.73 -14.29 8.82
C VAL A 35 -2.24 -15.00 7.59
N LEU A 36 -1.69 -14.64 6.44
CA LEU A 36 -2.00 -15.35 5.21
C LEU A 36 -1.44 -16.78 5.29
N VAL A 37 -2.35 -17.75 5.42
CA VAL A 37 -2.04 -19.19 5.42
C VAL A 37 -2.72 -19.82 4.22
N ILE A 38 -1.91 -20.36 3.32
CA ILE A 38 -2.40 -21.12 2.16
C ILE A 38 -2.54 -22.58 2.62
N ASP A 39 -3.75 -23.01 2.95
CA ASP A 39 -4.08 -24.43 3.21
C ASP A 39 -4.32 -25.15 1.87
N PRO A 40 -3.44 -26.11 1.48
CA PRO A 40 -3.59 -26.83 0.21
C PRO A 40 -4.95 -27.54 0.07
N LEU A 41 -5.51 -28.06 1.16
CA LEU A 41 -6.80 -28.75 1.12
C LEU A 41 -7.95 -27.76 0.91
N ALA A 42 -7.90 -26.61 1.58
CA ALA A 42 -8.89 -25.54 1.39
C ALA A 42 -8.82 -24.97 -0.04
N VAL A 43 -7.60 -24.78 -0.58
CA VAL A 43 -7.38 -24.34 -1.96
C VAL A 43 -7.91 -25.36 -2.97
N ALA A 44 -7.61 -26.65 -2.78
CA ALA A 44 -8.12 -27.71 -3.66
C ALA A 44 -9.66 -27.77 -3.65
N ARG A 45 -10.29 -27.58 -2.49
CA ARG A 45 -11.77 -27.48 -2.37
C ARG A 45 -12.34 -26.20 -2.97
N ALA A 46 -11.60 -25.10 -2.94
CA ALA A 46 -12.02 -23.85 -3.56
C ALA A 46 -12.03 -23.98 -5.09
N LEU A 47 -11.01 -24.62 -5.67
CA LEU A 47 -10.90 -24.85 -7.12
C LEU A 47 -12.08 -25.63 -7.73
N THR A 48 -12.77 -26.47 -6.96
CA THR A 48 -13.96 -27.19 -7.46
C THR A 48 -15.17 -26.29 -7.65
N ARG A 49 -15.17 -25.08 -7.06
CA ARG A 49 -16.27 -24.11 -7.14
C ARG A 49 -16.06 -23.14 -8.31
N SER A 50 -14.87 -22.53 -8.38
CA SER A 50 -14.44 -21.65 -9.46
C SER A 50 -12.91 -21.55 -9.48
N CYS A 51 -12.33 -21.09 -10.59
CA CYS A 51 -10.88 -20.87 -10.65
C CYS A 51 -10.42 -19.66 -9.80
N SER A 52 -11.31 -18.71 -9.52
CA SER A 52 -11.06 -17.53 -8.70
C SER A 52 -11.19 -17.80 -7.19
N ALA A 53 -11.90 -18.85 -6.79
CA ALA A 53 -12.18 -19.14 -5.39
C ALA A 53 -10.93 -19.29 -4.50
N PRO A 54 -9.79 -19.85 -4.95
CA PRO A 54 -8.55 -19.82 -4.16
C PRO A 54 -8.04 -18.41 -3.85
N PHE A 55 -8.17 -17.49 -4.80
CA PHE A 55 -7.81 -16.08 -4.60
C PHE A 55 -8.72 -15.45 -3.55
N ASP A 56 -10.03 -15.65 -3.65
CA ASP A 56 -10.99 -15.07 -2.70
C ASP A 56 -10.82 -15.60 -1.28
N LEU A 57 -10.57 -16.90 -1.16
CA LEU A 57 -10.30 -17.55 0.14
C LEU A 57 -9.15 -16.88 0.88
N MET A 58 -8.15 -16.43 0.12
CA MET A 58 -6.95 -15.80 0.63
C MET A 58 -7.16 -14.30 0.91
N VAL A 59 -7.83 -13.59 0.02
CA VAL A 59 -7.94 -12.13 0.05
C VAL A 59 -9.09 -11.63 0.92
N GLN A 60 -10.23 -12.33 0.97
CA GLN A 60 -11.41 -11.81 1.66
C GLN A 60 -11.21 -11.58 3.16
N PRO A 61 -10.60 -12.50 3.95
CA PRO A 61 -10.36 -12.25 5.36
C PRO A 61 -9.45 -11.04 5.62
N LEU A 62 -8.51 -10.78 4.70
CA LEU A 62 -7.65 -9.62 4.76
C LEU A 62 -8.43 -8.34 4.49
N LEU A 63 -9.29 -8.30 3.47
CA LEU A 63 -10.16 -7.15 3.20
C LEU A 63 -11.04 -6.80 4.40
N ASP A 64 -11.72 -7.79 4.98
CA ASP A 64 -12.59 -7.59 6.14
C ASP A 64 -11.83 -6.96 7.33
N TYR A 65 -10.60 -7.40 7.56
CA TYR A 65 -9.73 -6.82 8.58
C TYR A 65 -9.25 -5.40 8.21
N CYS A 66 -8.75 -5.20 6.99
CA CYS A 66 -8.19 -3.91 6.56
C CYS A 66 -9.25 -2.80 6.51
N ASP A 67 -10.48 -3.11 6.13
CA ASP A 67 -11.58 -2.15 6.04
C ASP A 67 -12.04 -1.66 7.42
N THR A 68 -11.77 -2.43 8.46
CA THR A 68 -12.10 -2.08 9.86
C THR A 68 -10.89 -1.59 10.65
N TRP A 69 -9.69 -1.62 10.08
CA TRP A 69 -8.49 -1.13 10.74
C TRP A 69 -8.46 0.41 10.78
N ASP A 70 -8.22 0.98 11.96
CA ASP A 70 -8.31 2.42 12.21
C ASP A 70 -7.21 3.22 11.49
N GLY A 71 -6.00 2.66 11.39
CA GLY A 71 -4.82 3.35 10.81
C GLY A 71 -4.80 3.39 9.27
N ARG A 72 -5.87 2.95 8.61
CA ARG A 72 -5.89 2.77 7.14
C ARG A 72 -5.71 4.07 6.35
N ASN A 73 -6.06 5.21 6.95
CA ASN A 73 -6.01 6.53 6.33
C ASN A 73 -4.93 7.45 6.94
N ASP A 74 -4.06 6.91 7.79
CA ASP A 74 -2.97 7.69 8.41
C ASP A 74 -1.96 8.16 7.34
N ASP A 75 -1.30 9.30 7.56
CA ASP A 75 -0.22 9.82 6.71
C ASP A 75 -0.50 9.76 5.18
N PRO A 76 -1.67 10.24 4.70
CA PRO A 76 -2.07 10.11 3.30
C PRO A 76 -1.12 10.85 2.34
N GLU A 77 -0.35 11.82 2.83
CA GLU A 77 0.67 12.55 2.08
C GLU A 77 1.81 11.64 1.60
N LEU A 78 2.17 10.57 2.33
CA LEU A 78 3.23 9.64 1.94
C LEU A 78 2.83 8.84 0.68
N ILE A 79 1.57 8.40 0.63
CA ILE A 79 1.01 7.73 -0.55
C ILE A 79 0.93 8.71 -1.72
N ALA A 80 0.49 9.94 -1.46
CA ALA A 80 0.41 10.98 -2.48
C ALA A 80 1.78 11.33 -3.07
N GLU A 81 2.82 11.42 -2.25
CA GLU A 81 4.20 11.67 -2.66
C GLU A 81 4.78 10.50 -3.48
N ALA A 82 4.55 9.26 -3.04
CA ALA A 82 4.96 8.08 -3.79
C ALA A 82 4.31 8.02 -5.18
N ARG A 83 2.99 8.27 -5.25
CA ARG A 83 2.23 8.40 -6.50
C ARG A 83 2.81 9.50 -7.39
N ALA A 84 2.98 10.71 -6.84
CA ALA A 84 3.52 11.84 -7.58
C ALA A 84 4.92 11.56 -8.12
N THR A 85 5.74 10.85 -7.37
CA THR A 85 7.09 10.44 -7.79
C THR A 85 7.06 9.47 -8.97
N LEU A 86 6.23 8.41 -8.90
CA LEU A 86 6.09 7.47 -10.02
C LEU A 86 5.66 8.19 -11.31
N ILE A 87 4.67 9.08 -11.22
CA ILE A 87 4.16 9.84 -12.37
C ILE A 87 5.21 10.83 -12.89
N ARG A 88 5.83 11.62 -12.01
CA ARG A 88 6.82 12.65 -12.39
C ARG A 88 8.03 12.06 -13.08
N LEU A 89 8.46 10.86 -12.67
CA LEU A 89 9.59 10.15 -13.28
C LEU A 89 9.19 9.36 -14.53
N GLY A 90 7.91 9.35 -14.91
CA GLY A 90 7.43 8.58 -16.06
C GLY A 90 7.50 7.07 -15.87
N LEU A 91 7.53 6.60 -14.61
CA LEU A 91 7.59 5.18 -14.26
C LEU A 91 6.20 4.54 -14.25
N THR A 92 5.13 5.34 -14.21
CA THR A 92 3.76 4.85 -14.33
C THR A 92 2.83 5.95 -14.86
N ASP A 93 1.73 5.56 -15.48
CA ASP A 93 0.75 6.49 -16.03
C ASP A 93 -0.20 7.03 -14.97
N ALA A 94 -0.48 8.34 -15.00
CA ALA A 94 -1.42 8.97 -14.07
C ALA A 94 -2.83 8.34 -14.15
N ALA A 95 -3.25 7.91 -15.33
CA ALA A 95 -4.54 7.28 -15.58
C ALA A 95 -4.70 5.93 -14.85
N LEU A 96 -3.60 5.24 -14.49
CA LEU A 96 -3.68 4.00 -13.70
C LEU A 96 -4.19 4.24 -12.28
N PHE A 97 -4.10 5.46 -11.76
CA PHE A 97 -4.60 5.83 -10.44
C PHE A 97 -6.06 6.33 -10.44
N ASP A 98 -6.69 6.49 -11.59
CA ASP A 98 -8.06 7.01 -11.66
C ASP A 98 -9.04 6.03 -11.00
N GLY A 99 -9.76 6.52 -9.98
CA GLY A 99 -10.69 5.71 -9.17
C GLY A 99 -10.02 4.68 -8.26
N LEU A 100 -8.69 4.70 -8.15
CA LEU A 100 -7.94 3.77 -7.32
C LEU A 100 -7.93 4.23 -5.86
N GLU A 101 -8.35 3.34 -4.96
CA GLU A 101 -8.23 3.54 -3.52
C GLU A 101 -6.94 2.89 -3.03
N ILE A 102 -6.10 3.66 -2.34
CA ILE A 102 -4.84 3.18 -1.76
C ILE A 102 -4.91 3.47 -0.27
N SER A 103 -4.75 2.44 0.55
CA SER A 103 -4.82 2.56 2.01
C SER A 103 -3.76 1.71 2.70
N TRP A 104 -3.42 2.09 3.92
CA TRP A 104 -2.55 1.29 4.76
C TRP A 104 -3.30 0.07 5.31
N CYS A 105 -2.61 -1.05 5.47
CA CYS A 105 -3.10 -2.20 6.24
C CYS A 105 -1.91 -3.04 6.75
N PRO A 106 -1.90 -3.50 8.01
CA PRO A 106 -0.78 -4.27 8.57
C PRO A 106 -0.74 -5.70 8.01
N LEU A 107 -0.30 -5.81 6.76
CA LEU A 107 -0.20 -7.08 6.04
C LEU A 107 0.85 -7.99 6.68
N GLN A 108 0.50 -9.25 6.91
CA GLN A 108 1.43 -10.25 7.41
C GLN A 108 2.03 -11.02 6.23
N ARG A 109 3.37 -11.16 6.20
CA ARG A 109 4.15 -11.89 5.19
C ARG A 109 4.20 -11.29 3.78
N VAL A 110 3.49 -10.18 3.54
CA VAL A 110 3.50 -9.45 2.26
C VAL A 110 3.67 -7.96 2.52
N ASN A 111 4.21 -7.26 1.53
CA ASN A 111 4.53 -5.83 1.63
C ASN A 111 3.40 -4.94 1.11
N GLY A 112 2.73 -5.39 0.05
CA GLY A 112 1.56 -4.77 -0.55
C GLY A 112 0.63 -5.85 -1.09
N MET A 113 -0.56 -5.43 -1.51
CA MET A 113 -1.50 -6.28 -2.23
C MET A 113 -2.49 -5.42 -3.03
N ALA A 114 -2.79 -5.83 -4.26
CA ALA A 114 -3.93 -5.36 -5.04
C ALA A 114 -5.10 -6.37 -4.98
N PRO A 115 -6.00 -6.29 -3.99
CA PRO A 115 -7.09 -7.26 -3.83
C PRO A 115 -8.21 -7.10 -4.86
N ARG A 116 -8.31 -5.95 -5.51
CA ARG A 116 -9.32 -5.57 -6.52
C ARG A 116 -8.70 -4.67 -7.58
N ALA A 117 -9.38 -4.53 -8.72
CA ALA A 117 -8.93 -3.67 -9.82
C ALA A 117 -8.84 -2.17 -9.47
N ASN A 118 -9.49 -1.75 -8.38
CA ASN A 118 -9.54 -0.36 -7.91
C ASN A 118 -9.09 -0.22 -6.45
N ARG A 119 -8.34 -1.19 -5.89
CA ARG A 119 -7.88 -1.15 -4.51
C ARG A 119 -6.45 -1.64 -4.37
N VAL A 120 -5.63 -0.90 -3.63
CA VAL A 120 -4.29 -1.30 -3.19
C VAL A 120 -4.18 -1.15 -1.67
N LEU A 121 -3.58 -2.16 -1.04
CA LEU A 121 -3.27 -2.20 0.38
C LEU A 121 -1.75 -2.17 0.56
N LEU A 122 -1.25 -1.29 1.42
CA LEU A 122 0.18 -1.14 1.67
C LEU A 122 0.52 -1.40 3.13
N ASN A 123 1.63 -2.07 3.41
CA ASN A 123 2.07 -2.32 4.78
C ASN A 123 2.62 -1.04 5.44
N PRO A 124 2.12 -0.63 6.63
CA PRO A 124 2.57 0.57 7.36
C PRO A 124 4.07 0.61 7.66
N SER A 125 4.77 -0.54 7.65
CA SER A 125 6.23 -0.59 7.82
C SER A 125 7.02 0.14 6.71
N TYR A 126 6.35 0.57 5.63
CA TYR A 126 6.94 1.37 4.56
C TYR A 126 6.86 2.88 4.81
N LYS A 127 6.13 3.35 5.84
CA LYS A 127 6.04 4.78 6.18
C LYS A 127 7.40 5.41 6.50
N SER A 128 8.32 4.64 7.08
CA SER A 128 9.69 5.09 7.37
C SER A 128 10.68 4.88 6.23
N ARG A 129 10.22 4.40 5.06
CA ARG A 129 11.06 4.00 3.92
C ARG A 129 10.49 4.54 2.61
N PRO A 130 10.49 5.87 2.40
CA PRO A 130 9.79 6.51 1.28
C PRO A 130 10.28 6.03 -0.09
N VAL A 131 11.58 5.78 -0.28
CA VAL A 131 12.11 5.22 -1.53
C VAL A 131 11.56 3.82 -1.80
N ASP A 132 11.53 2.96 -0.77
CA ASP A 132 10.97 1.61 -0.89
C ASP A 132 9.46 1.64 -1.13
N LEU A 133 8.76 2.63 -0.56
CA LEU A 133 7.32 2.83 -0.76
C LEU A 133 7.00 3.16 -2.22
N VAL A 134 7.83 3.98 -2.89
CA VAL A 134 7.66 4.28 -4.33
C VAL A 134 7.78 2.99 -5.16
N ALA A 135 8.81 2.19 -4.89
CA ALA A 135 9.02 0.92 -5.59
C ALA A 135 7.89 -0.07 -5.33
N LEU A 136 7.49 -0.24 -4.07
CA LEU A 136 6.36 -1.10 -3.69
C LEU A 136 5.06 -0.64 -4.36
N LEU A 137 4.76 0.65 -4.37
CA LEU A 137 3.56 1.15 -5.04
C LEU A 137 3.63 0.84 -6.54
N GLY A 138 4.80 0.98 -7.17
CA GLY A 138 5.03 0.57 -8.55
C GLY A 138 4.73 -0.91 -8.81
N HIS A 139 5.18 -1.82 -7.92
CA HIS A 139 4.83 -3.25 -7.94
C HIS A 139 3.31 -3.43 -7.96
N GLU A 140 2.58 -2.80 -7.04
CA GLU A 140 1.13 -2.93 -6.98
C GLU A 140 0.42 -2.34 -8.22
N MET A 141 0.97 -1.29 -8.81
CA MET A 141 0.43 -0.71 -10.05
C MET A 141 0.53 -1.68 -11.25
N VAL A 142 1.51 -2.60 -11.26
CA VAL A 142 1.57 -3.68 -12.26
C VAL A 142 0.33 -4.57 -12.14
N HIS A 143 -0.07 -4.94 -10.92
CA HIS A 143 -1.29 -5.72 -10.73
C HIS A 143 -2.54 -4.96 -11.14
N ILE A 144 -2.63 -3.65 -10.86
CA ILE A 144 -3.74 -2.81 -11.34
C ILE A 144 -3.80 -2.78 -12.88
N ARG A 145 -2.65 -2.68 -13.56
CA ARG A 145 -2.57 -2.80 -15.02
C ARG A 145 -3.05 -4.17 -15.50
N GLN A 146 -2.54 -5.25 -14.91
CA GLN A 146 -2.95 -6.63 -15.23
C GLN A 146 -4.47 -6.84 -15.02
N TYR A 147 -5.06 -6.25 -13.98
CA TYR A 147 -6.50 -6.23 -13.75
C TYR A 147 -7.28 -5.54 -14.88
N ARG A 148 -6.79 -4.38 -15.35
CA ARG A 148 -7.42 -3.61 -16.44
C ARG A 148 -7.31 -4.34 -17.77
N ASP A 149 -6.16 -4.96 -18.04
CA ASP A 149 -5.89 -5.63 -19.31
C ASP A 149 -6.64 -6.96 -19.44
N TRP A 150 -6.75 -7.73 -18.36
CA TRP A 150 -7.36 -9.08 -18.38
C TRP A 150 -8.81 -9.10 -17.90
N GLY A 151 -9.20 -8.11 -17.09
CA GLY A 151 -10.45 -8.11 -16.34
C GLY A 151 -10.34 -8.85 -15.00
N GLU A 152 -11.15 -8.43 -14.02
CA GLU A 152 -11.06 -8.87 -12.62
C GLU A 152 -11.16 -10.39 -12.44
N GLU A 153 -12.13 -11.03 -13.08
CA GLU A 153 -12.32 -12.48 -12.95
C GLU A 153 -11.17 -13.26 -13.58
N GLN A 154 -10.64 -12.81 -14.73
CA GLN A 154 -9.52 -13.50 -15.37
C GLN A 154 -8.24 -13.38 -14.55
N PHE A 155 -7.95 -12.19 -14.01
CA PHE A 155 -6.82 -12.00 -13.10
C PHE A 155 -6.93 -12.94 -11.90
N ARG A 156 -8.07 -12.91 -11.18
CA ARG A 156 -8.31 -13.75 -10.00
C ARG A 156 -8.18 -15.24 -10.32
N CYS A 157 -8.67 -15.67 -11.48
CA CYS A 157 -8.54 -17.06 -11.93
C CYS A 157 -7.10 -17.45 -12.27
N ARG A 158 -6.34 -16.60 -12.98
CA ARG A 158 -4.93 -16.88 -13.28
C ARG A 158 -4.13 -16.94 -11.99
N TYR A 159 -4.30 -15.95 -11.12
CA TYR A 159 -3.61 -15.88 -9.84
C TYR A 159 -3.99 -17.06 -8.92
N GLY A 160 -5.28 -17.39 -8.83
CA GLY A 160 -5.77 -18.53 -8.07
C GLY A 160 -5.17 -19.88 -8.51
N ARG A 161 -4.92 -20.06 -9.82
CA ARG A 161 -4.21 -21.23 -10.34
C ARG A 161 -2.74 -21.26 -9.93
N GLU A 162 -2.06 -20.12 -9.94
CA GLU A 162 -0.66 -20.03 -9.49
C GLU A 162 -0.53 -20.32 -7.98
N ILE A 163 -1.47 -19.86 -7.16
CA ILE A 163 -1.57 -20.22 -5.74
C ILE A 163 -1.75 -21.73 -5.58
N ALA A 164 -2.69 -22.33 -6.32
CA ALA A 164 -2.95 -23.76 -6.24
C ALA A 164 -1.80 -24.62 -6.78
N GLY A 165 -1.03 -24.09 -7.72
CA GLY A 165 0.23 -24.68 -8.21
C GLY A 165 1.38 -24.59 -7.21
N GLY A 166 1.19 -23.92 -6.06
CA GLY A 166 2.21 -23.77 -5.03
C GLY A 166 3.21 -22.64 -5.30
N HIS A 167 2.97 -21.80 -6.31
CA HIS A 167 3.85 -20.67 -6.59
C HIS A 167 3.61 -19.50 -5.63
N GLY A 168 2.39 -19.33 -5.10
CA GLY A 168 2.10 -18.31 -4.08
C GLY A 168 2.38 -16.87 -4.54
N MET A 169 2.86 -16.02 -3.63
CA MET A 169 3.15 -14.58 -3.86
C MET A 169 4.66 -14.32 -3.95
N GLN A 170 5.37 -15.15 -4.70
CA GLN A 170 6.83 -15.05 -4.83
C GLN A 170 7.21 -14.89 -6.30
N ARG A 171 8.46 -14.50 -6.57
CA ARG A 171 8.98 -14.29 -7.94
C ARG A 171 8.89 -15.52 -8.87
N ALA A 172 8.64 -16.71 -8.33
CA ALA A 172 8.35 -17.91 -9.14
C ALA A 172 6.98 -17.86 -9.82
N ASN A 173 5.99 -17.17 -9.22
CA ASN A 173 4.68 -16.92 -9.84
C ASN A 173 4.88 -15.94 -11.02
N PRO A 174 4.53 -16.29 -12.27
CA PRO A 174 4.71 -15.43 -13.43
C PRO A 174 4.04 -14.05 -13.33
N ILE A 175 2.91 -13.96 -12.61
CA ILE A 175 2.18 -12.71 -12.43
C ILE A 175 2.94 -11.77 -11.49
N GLU A 176 3.46 -12.32 -10.39
CA GLU A 176 4.31 -11.59 -9.41
C GLU A 176 5.68 -11.26 -9.98
N ARG A 177 6.24 -12.12 -10.84
CA ARG A 177 7.55 -11.90 -11.43
C ARG A 177 7.62 -10.58 -12.19
N GLU A 178 6.60 -10.27 -13.00
CA GLU A 178 6.51 -9.00 -13.73
C GLU A 178 6.51 -7.81 -12.76
N ALA A 179 5.73 -7.89 -11.69
CA ALA A 179 5.64 -6.83 -10.68
C ALA A 179 6.97 -6.64 -9.93
N TYR A 180 7.67 -7.72 -9.60
CA TYR A 180 9.00 -7.67 -9.01
C TYR A 180 10.09 -7.13 -9.94
N GLU A 181 10.01 -7.44 -11.24
CA GLU A 181 10.92 -6.89 -12.25
C GLU A 181 10.74 -5.37 -12.37
N GLU A 182 9.48 -4.89 -12.33
CA GLU A 182 9.16 -3.47 -12.26
C GLU A 182 9.69 -2.85 -10.95
N GLU A 183 9.47 -3.49 -9.79
CA GLU A 183 9.97 -3.02 -8.50
C GLU A 183 11.50 -2.82 -8.53
N ASP A 184 12.23 -3.80 -9.05
CA ASP A 184 13.70 -3.73 -9.19
C ASP A 184 14.12 -2.59 -10.11
N GLY A 185 13.42 -2.42 -11.24
CA GLY A 185 13.66 -1.34 -12.19
C GLY A 185 13.46 0.04 -11.57
N ILE A 186 12.38 0.23 -10.82
CA ILE A 186 12.09 1.47 -10.10
C ILE A 186 13.16 1.74 -9.04
N ARG A 187 13.54 0.73 -8.24
CA ARG A 187 14.62 0.87 -7.24
C ARG A 187 15.94 1.30 -7.90
N ALA A 188 16.30 0.68 -9.01
CA ALA A 188 17.49 1.04 -9.76
C ALA A 188 17.42 2.48 -10.28
N HIS A 189 16.28 2.89 -10.84
CA HIS A 189 16.07 4.25 -11.32
C HIS A 189 16.17 5.29 -10.21
N LEU A 190 15.47 5.08 -9.09
CA LEU A 190 15.52 5.98 -7.93
C LEU A 190 16.92 6.09 -7.35
N ARG A 191 17.69 5.00 -7.32
CA ARG A 191 19.09 5.03 -6.90
C ARG A 191 19.93 5.93 -7.81
N LEU A 192 19.72 5.89 -9.11
CA LEU A 192 20.44 6.75 -10.07
C LEU A 192 20.02 8.22 -9.89
N GLU A 193 18.72 8.49 -9.74
CA GLU A 193 18.22 9.86 -9.51
C GLU A 193 18.76 10.46 -8.20
N LEU A 194 18.81 9.68 -7.12
CA LEU A 194 19.38 10.12 -5.84
C LEU A 194 20.91 10.30 -5.90
N ALA A 195 21.60 9.57 -6.76
CA ALA A 195 23.04 9.72 -6.96
C ALA A 195 23.38 10.85 -7.95
N ARG A 196 22.39 11.36 -8.70
CA ARG A 196 22.62 12.42 -9.68
C ARG A 196 22.99 13.72 -8.96
N PRO A 197 24.05 14.42 -9.40
CA PRO A 197 24.31 15.77 -8.92
C PRO A 197 23.12 16.67 -9.19
N LEU A 198 22.60 17.30 -8.14
CA LEU A 198 21.57 18.33 -8.28
C LEU A 198 22.14 19.49 -9.10
N THR A 199 21.38 19.96 -10.08
CA THR A 199 21.78 21.14 -10.85
C THR A 199 21.73 22.39 -9.96
N ALA A 200 22.41 23.45 -10.38
CA ALA A 200 22.36 24.74 -9.70
C ALA A 200 20.92 25.29 -9.56
N ALA A 201 20.01 24.92 -10.45
CA ALA A 201 18.60 25.29 -10.40
C ALA A 201 17.79 24.42 -9.41
N GLU A 202 18.13 23.14 -9.26
CA GLU A 202 17.41 22.17 -8.42
C GLU A 202 17.85 22.20 -6.96
N ASN A 203 19.09 22.58 -6.68
CA ASN A 203 19.58 22.76 -5.31
C ASN A 203 18.82 23.85 -4.53
N GLY A 204 17.91 24.60 -5.18
CA GLY A 204 17.37 25.82 -4.62
C GLY A 204 18.47 26.86 -4.40
N ALA A 205 18.09 28.08 -4.06
CA ALA A 205 19.04 29.12 -3.75
C ALA A 205 18.94 29.47 -2.26
N SER A 206 20.07 29.43 -1.56
CA SER A 206 20.18 29.88 -0.18
C SER A 206 21.18 31.00 -0.08
N ALA A 207 20.86 32.00 0.74
CA ALA A 207 21.78 33.06 1.12
C ALA A 207 22.55 32.70 2.41
N ARG A 208 22.59 31.43 2.81
CA ARG A 208 23.28 30.98 4.02
C ARG A 208 24.46 30.07 3.67
N CYS A 209 25.61 30.39 4.24
CA CYS A 209 26.85 29.63 4.11
C CYS A 209 27.22 29.02 5.47
N ARG A 210 27.64 27.76 5.50
CA ARG A 210 28.16 27.09 6.69
C ARG A 210 29.65 26.80 6.50
N SER A 211 30.49 27.27 7.40
CA SER A 211 31.93 27.01 7.46
C SER A 211 32.31 26.27 8.75
N GLY A 212 33.59 25.94 8.92
CA GLY A 212 34.10 25.36 10.16
C GLY A 212 34.01 26.29 11.38
N GLU A 213 33.80 27.59 11.17
CA GLU A 213 33.72 28.61 12.21
C GLU A 213 32.29 29.06 12.53
N GLY A 214 31.28 28.51 11.84
CA GLY A 214 29.87 28.84 12.07
C GLY A 214 29.10 29.02 10.78
N SER A 215 28.15 29.96 10.77
CA SER A 215 27.37 30.27 9.58
C SER A 215 27.24 31.76 9.37
N CYS A 216 27.17 32.19 8.11
CA CYS A 216 27.04 33.59 7.72
C CYS A 216 26.03 33.76 6.58
N PHE A 217 25.60 35.00 6.38
CA PHE A 217 24.77 35.38 5.24
C PHE A 217 25.63 35.79 4.06
N LEU A 218 25.24 35.33 2.88
CA LEU A 218 25.81 35.71 1.60
C LEU A 218 25.11 36.95 1.05
N PRO A 219 25.82 37.79 0.26
CA PRO A 219 25.23 38.99 -0.34
C PRO A 219 24.16 38.67 -1.40
N SER A 220 24.14 37.45 -1.93
CA SER A 220 23.10 36.94 -2.82
C SER A 220 22.86 35.47 -2.55
N ALA A 221 21.63 35.00 -2.78
CA ALA A 221 21.34 33.57 -2.75
C ALA A 221 22.17 32.86 -3.83
N ARG A 222 22.73 31.71 -3.47
CA ARG A 222 23.52 30.85 -4.36
C ARG A 222 22.97 29.42 -4.30
N PRO A 223 23.26 28.58 -5.29
CA PRO A 223 22.80 27.19 -5.25
C PRO A 223 23.29 26.48 -3.99
N VAL A 224 22.40 25.79 -3.27
CA VAL A 224 22.80 24.91 -2.16
C VAL A 224 23.86 23.92 -2.65
N GLY A 225 24.84 23.59 -1.80
CA GLY A 225 25.99 22.78 -2.16
C GLY A 225 27.13 23.54 -2.84
N SER A 226 26.93 24.80 -3.27
CA SER A 226 28.02 25.61 -3.83
C SER A 226 29.05 25.98 -2.77
N ALA A 227 30.31 26.14 -3.19
CA ALA A 227 31.34 26.72 -2.33
C ALA A 227 31.01 28.19 -1.97
N CYS A 228 31.29 28.56 -0.72
CA CYS A 228 31.13 29.90 -0.20
C CYS A 228 32.23 30.21 0.83
N GLY A 229 32.24 31.42 1.39
CA GLY A 229 33.17 31.81 2.44
C GLY A 229 32.47 32.68 3.48
N CYS A 230 32.77 32.43 4.75
CA CYS A 230 32.31 33.25 5.86
C CYS A 230 33.43 34.12 6.42
N PRO A 231 33.18 35.40 6.73
CA PRO A 231 34.16 36.24 7.41
C PRO A 231 34.57 35.62 8.75
N SER A 232 35.88 35.57 9.01
CA SER A 232 36.51 35.20 10.27
C SER A 232 37.64 36.16 10.63
N GLU A 233 38.20 36.02 11.83
CA GLU A 233 39.31 36.86 12.33
C GLU A 233 40.58 36.76 11.46
N ILE A 234 40.76 35.63 10.77
CA ILE A 234 41.92 35.35 9.91
C ILE A 234 41.63 35.49 8.40
N GLY A 235 40.42 35.88 8.01
CA GLY A 235 40.04 36.08 6.61
C GLY A 235 38.71 35.42 6.24
N LEU A 236 38.61 34.84 5.04
CA LEU A 236 37.42 34.09 4.63
C LEU A 236 37.59 32.61 4.96
N SER A 237 36.77 32.11 5.87
CA SER A 237 36.68 30.69 6.21
C SER A 237 35.85 29.96 5.13
N PRO A 238 36.42 28.98 4.40
CA PRO A 238 35.70 28.27 3.34
C PRO A 238 34.54 27.47 3.90
N GLY A 239 33.45 27.41 3.14
CA GLY A 239 32.22 26.74 3.52
C GLY A 239 31.37 26.30 2.35
N THR A 240 30.18 25.81 2.65
CA THR A 240 29.20 25.34 1.68
C THR A 240 27.84 25.99 1.93
N VAL A 241 27.15 26.37 0.84
CA VAL A 241 25.79 26.90 0.89
C VAL A 241 24.82 25.81 1.29
N TYR A 242 23.89 26.09 2.21
CA TYR A 242 22.92 25.12 2.74
C TYR A 242 21.52 25.70 2.86
#